data_AF-A0A5B3GVR3-F1
#
_entry.id   AF-A0A5B3GVR3-F1
#
_cell.length_a   1.000
_cell.length_b   1.000
_cell.length_c   1.000
_cell.angle_alpha   90.00
_cell.angle_beta   90.00
_cell.angle_gamma   90.00
#
_symmetry.space_group_name_H-M   'P 1'
#
loop_
_entity.id
_entity.type
_entity.pdbx_description
1 polymer ?
#
loop_
_entity_poly.entity_id
_entity_poly.type
_entity_poly.pdbx_seq_one_letter_code
_entity_poly.pdbx_strand_id
1 'polypeptide(L)'
;MRAQHAQTDARLHELSEQLAASSLRHETATRALSQANTIKDKYLRYYMQRSTFYINKLERHRTHLYKTALSFGQERLLRELRSPTPIEQEYKSFFHEFDRVFLSLYPDFVEKANALLRDGEQMKTPGLNTEFRLLAVIRLGITGNSEIAQFLHISINTVYTYRNRLRNSAKCPPAEFERRIMEIV
;
A
#
# COMPACT_ATOMS: atom_id res chain seq x y z
N MET A 1 51.93 36.97 23.41
CA MET A 1 50.60 37.62 23.35
C MET A 1 49.95 37.57 21.97
N ARG A 2 50.49 38.19 20.90
CA ARG A 2 49.83 38.21 19.57
C ARG A 2 49.50 36.84 18.95
N ALA A 3 50.42 35.87 19.04
CA ALA A 3 50.20 34.51 18.52
C ALA A 3 49.08 33.75 19.28
N GLN A 4 48.95 34.02 20.58
CA GLN A 4 47.95 33.40 21.43
C GLN A 4 46.55 33.96 21.16
N HIS A 5 46.43 35.27 20.91
CA HIS A 5 45.19 35.88 20.45
C HIS A 5 44.75 35.35 19.08
N ALA A 6 45.67 35.29 18.10
CA ALA A 6 45.36 34.75 16.77
C ALA A 6 44.89 33.28 16.82
N GLN A 7 45.49 32.46 17.69
CA GLN A 7 45.08 31.07 17.89
C GLN A 7 43.70 30.96 18.57
N THR A 8 43.39 31.88 19.48
CA THR A 8 42.08 31.93 20.16
C THR A 8 40.98 32.38 19.19
N ASP A 9 41.26 33.38 18.36
CA ASP A 9 40.32 33.86 17.33
C ASP A 9 40.05 32.79 16.27
N ALA A 10 41.08 32.07 15.81
CA ALA A 10 40.91 30.94 14.90
C ALA A 10 40.06 29.82 15.51
N ARG A 11 40.27 29.51 16.80
CA ARG A 11 39.49 28.49 17.51
C ARG A 11 38.03 28.90 17.71
N LEU A 12 37.78 30.19 18.00
CA LEU A 12 36.43 30.74 18.09
C LEU A 12 35.71 30.68 16.74
N HIS A 13 36.41 30.98 15.65
CA HIS A 13 35.84 30.88 14.31
C HIS A 13 35.47 29.45 13.95
N GLU A 14 36.37 28.48 14.20
CA GLU A 14 36.11 27.05 13.99
C GLU A 14 34.92 26.55 14.81
N LEU A 15 34.83 26.93 16.09
CA LEU A 15 33.69 26.59 16.96
C LEU A 15 32.38 27.21 16.46
N SER A 16 32.43 28.44 15.95
CA SER A 16 31.26 29.12 15.37
C SER A 16 30.76 28.41 14.12
N GLU A 17 31.66 27.99 13.22
CA GLU A 17 31.31 27.21 12.03
C GLU A 17 30.73 25.84 12.39
N GLN A 18 31.34 25.13 13.35
CA GLN A 18 30.83 23.84 13.84
C GLN A 18 29.43 23.97 14.46
N LEU A 19 29.20 25.03 15.24
CA LEU A 19 27.89 25.33 15.82
C LEU A 19 26.86 25.62 14.73
N ALA A 20 27.20 26.44 13.74
CA ALA A 20 26.31 26.73 12.61
C ALA A 20 25.93 25.47 11.82
N ALA A 21 26.92 24.60 11.54
CA ALA A 21 26.70 23.34 10.86
C ALA A 21 25.88 22.34 11.70
N SER A 22 26.03 22.36 13.02
CA SER A 22 25.20 21.56 13.95
C SER A 22 23.76 22.06 13.99
N SER A 23 23.55 23.37 14.14
CA SER A 23 22.22 23.99 14.13
C SER A 23 21.46 23.70 12.84
N LEU A 24 22.13 23.79 11.68
CA LEU A 24 21.51 23.45 10.39
C LEU A 24 21.11 21.97 10.31
N ARG A 25 21.94 21.05 10.83
CA ARG A 25 21.61 19.61 10.91
C ARG A 25 20.41 19.36 11.84
N HIS A 26 20.32 20.06 12.97
CA HIS A 26 19.18 19.95 13.88
C HIS A 26 17.89 20.49 13.26
N GLU A 27 17.94 21.63 12.57
CA GLU A 27 16.76 22.16 11.88
C GLU A 27 16.26 21.27 10.76
N THR A 28 17.16 20.72 9.95
CA THR A 28 16.81 19.81 8.85
C THR A 28 16.18 18.52 9.38
N ALA A 29 16.75 17.92 10.43
CA ALA A 29 16.17 16.76 11.10
C ALA A 29 14.79 17.06 11.72
N THR A 30 14.63 18.24 12.36
CA THR A 30 13.36 18.66 12.96
C THR A 30 12.28 18.88 11.89
N ARG A 31 12.62 19.50 10.76
CA ARG A 31 11.71 19.65 9.61
C ARG A 31 11.29 18.30 9.04
N ALA A 32 12.24 17.37 8.82
CA ALA A 32 11.94 16.04 8.33
C ALA A 32 11.02 15.27 9.31
N LEU A 33 11.26 15.39 10.62
CA LEU A 33 10.42 14.78 11.65
C LEU A 33 9.01 15.38 11.66
N SER A 34 8.88 16.70 11.54
CA SER A 34 7.58 17.38 11.46
C SER A 34 6.79 16.96 10.22
N GLN A 35 7.44 16.83 9.06
CA GLN A 35 6.84 16.31 7.84
C GLN A 35 6.39 14.85 8.01
N ALA A 36 7.24 14.00 8.62
CA ALA A 36 6.89 12.61 8.92
C ALA A 36 5.68 12.53 9.86
N ASN A 37 5.62 13.36 10.90
CA ASN A 37 4.46 13.44 11.80
C ASN A 37 3.20 13.89 11.06
N THR A 38 3.32 14.86 10.15
CA THR A 38 2.19 15.29 9.31
C THR A 38 1.65 14.15 8.45
N ILE A 39 2.52 13.32 7.88
CA ILE A 39 2.12 12.13 7.11
C ILE A 39 1.44 11.10 8.02
N LYS A 40 2.01 10.82 9.19
CA LYS A 40 1.41 9.90 10.19
C LYS A 40 0.02 10.35 10.61
N ASP A 41 -0.18 11.64 10.87
CA ASP A 41 -1.48 12.16 11.27
C ASP A 41 -2.50 12.11 10.12
N LYS A 42 -2.07 12.37 8.87
CA LYS A 42 -2.91 12.20 7.69
C LYS A 42 -3.34 10.74 7.53
N TYR A 43 -2.42 9.81 7.70
CA TYR A 43 -2.71 8.38 7.68
C TYR A 43 -3.69 7.98 8.78
N LEU A 44 -3.46 8.42 10.02
CA LEU A 44 -4.35 8.12 11.14
C LEU A 44 -5.76 8.68 10.90
N ARG A 45 -5.87 9.92 10.43
CA ARG A 45 -7.16 10.53 10.04
C ARG A 45 -7.85 9.72 8.95
N TYR A 46 -7.13 9.37 7.88
CA TYR A 46 -7.66 8.56 6.79
C TYR A 46 -8.15 7.19 7.29
N TYR A 47 -7.35 6.51 8.12
CA TYR A 47 -7.69 5.22 8.71
C TYR A 47 -8.95 5.31 9.59
N MET A 48 -9.04 6.32 10.46
CA MET A 48 -10.20 6.52 11.32
C MET A 48 -11.46 6.84 10.50
N GLN A 49 -11.36 7.72 9.49
CA GLN A 49 -12.46 8.02 8.58
C GLN A 49 -12.94 6.77 7.83
N ARG A 50 -12.02 5.94 7.33
CA ARG A 50 -12.38 4.67 6.67
C ARG A 50 -13.02 3.68 7.64
N SER A 51 -12.51 3.60 8.88
CA SER A 51 -13.07 2.74 9.92
C SER A 51 -14.51 3.15 10.26
N THR A 52 -14.76 4.44 10.51
CA THR A 52 -16.11 4.97 10.75
C THR A 52 -17.02 4.77 9.55
N PHE A 53 -16.53 4.95 8.32
CA PHE A 53 -17.30 4.68 7.10
C PHE A 53 -17.79 3.22 7.05
N TYR A 54 -16.93 2.25 7.34
CA TYR A 54 -17.30 0.83 7.34
C TYR A 54 -18.23 0.48 8.50
N ILE A 55 -18.03 1.03 9.70
CA ILE A 55 -18.97 0.86 10.83
C ILE A 55 -20.37 1.33 10.43
N ASN A 56 -20.49 2.54 9.88
CA ASN A 56 -21.78 3.08 9.43
C ASN A 56 -22.40 2.25 8.30
N LYS A 57 -21.56 1.67 7.43
CA LYS A 57 -22.03 0.79 6.35
C LYS A 57 -22.61 -0.52 6.90
N LEU A 58 -21.94 -1.15 7.87
CA LEU A 58 -22.44 -2.33 8.56
C LEU A 58 -23.74 -2.02 9.30
N GLU A 59 -23.83 -0.87 9.97
CA GLU A 59 -25.06 -0.45 10.65
C GLU A 59 -26.23 -0.27 9.69
N ARG A 60 -26.00 0.38 8.54
CA ARG A 60 -27.01 0.51 7.48
C ARG A 60 -27.46 -0.85 6.95
N HIS A 61 -26.52 -1.77 6.71
CA HIS A 61 -26.85 -3.11 6.24
C HIS A 61 -27.68 -3.88 7.28
N ARG A 62 -27.26 -3.88 8.55
CA ARG A 62 -28.01 -4.48 9.67
C ARG A 62 -29.43 -3.91 9.77
N THR A 63 -29.57 -2.59 9.68
CA THR A 63 -30.86 -1.89 9.75
C THR A 63 -31.76 -2.24 8.56
N HIS A 64 -31.18 -2.34 7.35
CA HIS A 64 -31.90 -2.76 6.14
C HIS A 64 -32.43 -4.18 6.28
N LEU A 65 -31.61 -5.13 6.73
CA LEU A 65 -32.03 -6.52 6.95
C LEU A 65 -33.12 -6.61 8.00
N TYR A 66 -32.99 -5.89 9.11
CA TYR A 66 -34.02 -5.83 10.16
C TYR A 66 -35.36 -5.31 9.63
N LYS A 67 -35.35 -4.19 8.89
CA LYS A 67 -36.56 -3.65 8.25
C LYS A 67 -37.15 -4.62 7.24
N THR A 68 -36.31 -5.30 6.45
CA THR A 68 -36.76 -6.27 5.45
C THR A 68 -37.46 -7.44 6.11
N ALA A 69 -36.91 -7.96 7.20
CA ALA A 69 -37.51 -9.03 7.99
C ALA A 69 -38.89 -8.62 8.53
N LEU A 70 -39.01 -7.41 9.10
CA LEU A 70 -40.26 -6.90 9.66
C LEU A 70 -41.32 -6.61 8.60
N SER A 71 -40.95 -6.00 7.47
CA SER A 71 -41.91 -5.51 6.47
C SER A 71 -42.29 -6.55 5.42
N PHE A 72 -41.42 -7.51 5.11
CA PHE A 72 -41.61 -8.44 3.99
C PHE A 72 -41.42 -9.92 4.35
N GLY A 73 -41.07 -10.22 5.60
CA GLY A 73 -40.95 -11.59 6.10
C GLY A 73 -39.65 -12.30 5.71
N GLN A 74 -39.54 -13.55 6.18
CA GLN A 74 -38.32 -14.36 6.10
C GLN A 74 -37.90 -14.72 4.68
N GLU A 75 -38.86 -14.99 3.79
CA GLU A 75 -38.56 -15.45 2.42
C GLU A 75 -37.78 -14.40 1.63
N ARG A 76 -38.22 -13.13 1.68
CA ARG A 76 -37.52 -12.03 1.02
C ARG A 76 -36.14 -11.79 1.64
N LEU A 77 -36.04 -11.84 2.97
CA LEU A 77 -34.77 -11.69 3.66
C LEU A 77 -33.74 -12.74 3.20
N LEU A 78 -34.14 -14.02 3.14
CA LEU A 78 -33.25 -15.10 2.68
C LEU A 78 -32.84 -14.93 1.22
N ARG A 79 -33.73 -14.43 0.36
CA ARG A 79 -33.41 -14.13 -1.03
C ARG A 79 -32.36 -13.03 -1.14
N GLU A 80 -32.47 -11.96 -0.37
CA GLU A 80 -31.49 -10.87 -0.34
C GLU A 80 -30.15 -11.33 0.24
N LEU A 81 -30.14 -12.11 1.32
CA LEU A 81 -28.92 -12.63 1.96
C LEU A 81 -28.15 -13.64 1.09
N ARG A 82 -28.83 -14.36 0.20
CA ARG A 82 -28.19 -15.29 -0.74
C ARG A 82 -27.49 -14.57 -1.89
N SER A 83 -27.79 -13.29 -2.14
CA SER A 83 -27.18 -12.55 -3.24
C SER A 83 -25.72 -12.18 -2.91
N PRO A 84 -24.73 -12.60 -3.72
CA PRO A 84 -23.34 -12.19 -3.54
C PRO A 84 -23.08 -10.76 -4.01
N THR A 85 -24.01 -10.17 -4.76
CA THR A 85 -23.84 -8.88 -5.46
C THR A 85 -23.38 -7.74 -4.56
N PRO A 86 -23.90 -7.55 -3.33
CA PRO A 86 -23.41 -6.50 -2.44
C PRO A 86 -21.91 -6.65 -2.13
N ILE A 87 -21.45 -7.88 -1.87
CA ILE A 87 -20.05 -8.18 -1.54
C ILE A 87 -19.16 -7.97 -2.77
N GLU A 88 -19.59 -8.42 -3.95
CA GLU A 88 -18.85 -8.21 -5.20
C GLU A 88 -18.66 -6.72 -5.52
N GLN A 89 -19.69 -5.91 -5.26
CA GLN A 89 -19.62 -4.45 -5.41
C GLN A 89 -18.64 -3.81 -4.40
N GLU A 90 -18.58 -4.33 -3.16
CA GLU A 90 -17.57 -3.91 -2.19
C GLU A 90 -16.16 -4.17 -2.67
N TYR A 91 -15.88 -5.39 -3.15
CA TYR A 91 -14.55 -5.73 -3.65
C TYR A 91 -14.18 -4.93 -4.90
N LYS A 92 -15.13 -4.69 -5.80
CA LYS A 92 -14.90 -3.82 -6.96
C LYS A 92 -14.52 -2.41 -6.54
N SER A 93 -15.23 -1.84 -5.56
CA SER A 93 -14.94 -0.51 -5.02
C SER A 93 -13.60 -0.47 -4.29
N PHE A 94 -13.30 -1.51 -3.51
CA PHE A 94 -12.01 -1.68 -2.84
C PHE A 94 -10.86 -1.74 -3.83
N PHE A 95 -10.95 -2.55 -4.87
CA PHE A 95 -9.88 -2.66 -5.86
C PHE A 95 -9.71 -1.39 -6.68
N HIS A 96 -10.78 -0.66 -6.99
CA HIS A 96 -10.66 0.64 -7.65
C HIS A 96 -9.88 1.65 -6.78
N GLU A 97 -10.18 1.68 -5.48
CA GLU A 97 -9.46 2.53 -4.51
C GLU A 97 -8.00 2.08 -4.35
N PHE A 98 -7.79 0.77 -4.19
CA PHE A 98 -6.46 0.17 -4.07
C PHE A 98 -5.60 0.50 -5.28
N ASP A 99 -6.09 0.24 -6.49
CA ASP A 99 -5.34 0.48 -7.72
C ASP A 99 -4.98 1.97 -7.85
N ARG A 100 -5.92 2.87 -7.55
CA ARG A 100 -5.69 4.32 -7.60
C ARG A 100 -4.62 4.77 -6.61
N VAL A 101 -4.75 4.37 -5.35
CA VAL A 101 -3.80 4.76 -4.29
C VAL A 101 -2.43 4.12 -4.55
N PHE A 102 -2.39 2.84 -4.90
CA PHE A 102 -1.15 2.12 -5.15
C PHE A 102 -0.37 2.73 -6.32
N LEU A 103 -1.02 2.97 -7.47
CA LEU A 103 -0.36 3.56 -8.63
C LEU A 103 0.00 5.03 -8.42
N SER A 104 -0.68 5.75 -7.52
CA SER A 104 -0.22 7.10 -7.12
C SER A 104 1.10 7.09 -6.34
N LEU A 105 1.38 5.98 -5.64
CA LEU A 105 2.63 5.77 -4.89
C LEU A 105 3.71 5.13 -5.75
N TYR A 106 3.33 4.27 -6.71
CA TYR A 106 4.22 3.53 -7.60
C TYR A 106 3.77 3.69 -9.07
N PRO A 107 3.97 4.87 -9.70
CA PRO A 107 3.42 5.16 -11.03
C PRO A 107 3.89 4.21 -12.12
N ASP A 108 5.17 3.82 -12.08
CA ASP A 108 5.79 2.96 -13.09
C ASP A 108 5.69 1.47 -12.75
N PHE A 109 4.91 1.09 -11.74
CA PHE A 109 4.90 -0.28 -11.22
C PHE A 109 4.59 -1.32 -12.29
N VAL A 110 3.57 -1.07 -13.11
CA VAL A 110 3.14 -1.98 -14.18
C VAL A 110 4.27 -2.20 -15.19
N GLU A 111 4.95 -1.12 -15.59
CA GLU A 111 6.07 -1.17 -16.52
C GLU A 111 7.27 -1.92 -15.92
N LYS A 112 7.68 -1.54 -14.70
CA LYS A 112 8.82 -2.16 -14.00
C LYS A 112 8.57 -3.64 -13.71
N ALA A 113 7.36 -4.02 -13.32
CA ALA A 113 7.00 -5.43 -13.10
C ALA A 113 6.98 -6.22 -14.42
N ASN A 114 6.47 -5.65 -15.52
CA ASN A 114 6.53 -6.28 -16.84
C ASN A 114 7.96 -6.41 -17.37
N ALA A 115 8.87 -5.48 -17.04
CA ALA A 115 10.27 -5.56 -17.43
C ALA A 115 11.00 -6.78 -16.81
N LEU A 116 10.50 -7.29 -15.68
CA LEU A 116 11.01 -8.51 -15.04
C LEU A 116 10.54 -9.80 -15.72
N LEU A 117 9.56 -9.75 -16.63
CA LEU A 117 9.02 -10.91 -17.35
C LEU A 117 9.68 -11.07 -18.73
N ARG A 118 9.89 -12.31 -19.17
CA ARG A 118 10.46 -12.63 -20.48
C ARG A 118 9.62 -12.04 -21.62
N ASP A 119 10.26 -11.78 -22.75
CA ASP A 119 9.57 -11.23 -23.91
C ASP A 119 8.49 -12.24 -24.38
N GLY A 120 7.28 -11.73 -24.63
CA GLY A 120 6.10 -12.57 -24.92
C GLY A 120 5.29 -13.02 -23.69
N GLU A 121 5.88 -13.00 -22.50
CA GLU A 121 5.21 -13.37 -21.23
C GLU A 121 4.64 -12.16 -20.46
N GLN A 122 4.83 -10.96 -20.99
CA GLN A 122 4.37 -9.72 -20.38
C GLN A 122 2.85 -9.61 -20.37
N MET A 123 2.30 -9.10 -19.27
CA MET A 123 0.88 -8.91 -19.09
C MET A 123 0.41 -7.66 -19.85
N LYS A 124 -0.51 -7.85 -20.81
CA LYS A 124 -1.03 -6.79 -21.70
C LYS A 124 -2.26 -6.11 -21.10
N THR A 125 -2.05 -5.28 -20.07
CA THR A 125 -3.10 -4.44 -19.46
C THR A 125 -2.52 -3.08 -19.06
N PRO A 126 -3.26 -1.97 -19.28
CA PRO A 126 -2.80 -0.64 -18.89
C PRO A 126 -2.87 -0.37 -17.38
N GLY A 127 -3.46 -1.28 -16.59
CA GLY A 127 -3.60 -1.13 -15.14
C GLY A 127 -3.49 -2.45 -14.38
N LEU A 128 -3.76 -2.42 -13.07
CA LEU A 128 -3.63 -3.60 -12.23
C LEU A 128 -4.77 -4.59 -12.47
N ASN A 129 -4.49 -5.67 -13.21
CA ASN A 129 -5.33 -6.87 -13.18
C ASN A 129 -5.05 -7.70 -11.91
N THR A 130 -5.74 -8.81 -11.71
CA THR A 130 -5.59 -9.64 -10.50
C THR A 130 -4.14 -10.09 -10.24
N GLU A 131 -3.37 -10.37 -11.28
CA GLU A 131 -1.98 -10.80 -11.16
C GLU A 131 -1.05 -9.63 -10.82
N PHE A 132 -1.26 -8.45 -11.41
CA PHE A 132 -0.57 -7.23 -11.00
C PHE A 132 -0.93 -6.82 -9.57
N ARG A 133 -2.18 -6.99 -9.14
CA ARG A 133 -2.58 -6.77 -7.74
C ARG A 133 -1.87 -7.75 -6.82
N LEU A 134 -1.69 -9.01 -7.22
CA LEU A 134 -0.88 -9.97 -6.47
C LEU A 134 0.56 -9.48 -6.30
N LEU A 135 1.19 -9.00 -7.38
CA LEU A 135 2.53 -8.43 -7.31
C LEU A 135 2.57 -7.16 -6.44
N ALA A 136 1.55 -6.31 -6.52
CA ALA A 136 1.42 -5.09 -5.72
C ALA A 136 1.30 -5.42 -4.21
N VAL A 137 0.55 -6.46 -3.86
CA VAL A 137 0.43 -6.94 -2.48
C VAL A 137 1.76 -7.46 -1.94
N ILE A 138 2.52 -8.21 -2.76
CA ILE A 138 3.89 -8.63 -2.44
C ILE A 138 4.80 -7.41 -2.24
N ARG A 139 4.67 -6.40 -3.11
CA ARG A 139 5.42 -5.14 -3.00
C ARG A 139 5.13 -4.37 -1.70
N LEU A 140 3.92 -4.49 -1.17
CA LEU A 140 3.55 -3.94 0.15
C LEU A 140 4.08 -4.76 1.33
N GLY A 141 4.80 -5.87 1.07
CA GLY A 141 5.39 -6.73 2.09
C GLY A 141 4.50 -7.89 2.53
N ILE A 142 3.32 -8.03 1.94
CA ILE A 142 2.42 -9.15 2.24
C ILE A 142 2.81 -10.34 1.35
N THR A 143 3.48 -11.32 1.95
CA THR A 143 4.04 -12.45 1.22
C THR A 143 3.35 -13.77 1.50
N GLY A 144 2.50 -13.87 2.54
CA GLY A 144 1.76 -15.09 2.85
C GLY A 144 0.69 -15.40 1.81
N ASN A 145 0.63 -16.63 1.31
CA ASN A 145 -0.41 -17.04 0.34
C ASN A 145 -1.83 -16.84 0.88
N SER A 146 -2.06 -17.12 2.17
CA SER A 146 -3.35 -16.95 2.82
C SER A 146 -3.76 -15.48 2.90
N GLU A 147 -2.82 -14.60 3.24
CA GLU A 147 -3.07 -13.16 3.33
C GLU A 147 -3.36 -12.57 1.96
N ILE A 148 -2.60 -12.98 0.94
CA ILE A 148 -2.83 -12.57 -0.45
C ILE A 148 -4.20 -13.06 -0.94
N ALA A 149 -4.56 -14.32 -0.65
CA ALA A 149 -5.85 -14.89 -1.04
C ALA A 149 -7.01 -14.09 -0.43
N GLN A 150 -6.90 -13.78 0.86
CA GLN A 150 -7.87 -12.94 1.56
C GLN A 150 -7.94 -11.54 0.96
N PHE A 151 -6.80 -10.89 0.70
CA PHE A 151 -6.74 -9.53 0.16
C PHE A 151 -7.36 -9.44 -1.24
N LEU A 152 -7.06 -10.41 -2.10
CA LEU A 152 -7.51 -10.43 -3.49
C LEU A 152 -8.88 -11.06 -3.68
N HIS A 153 -9.49 -11.60 -2.62
CA HIS A 153 -10.74 -12.35 -2.67
C HIS A 153 -10.72 -13.46 -3.72
N ILE A 154 -9.63 -14.22 -3.75
CA ILE A 154 -9.45 -15.40 -4.62
C ILE A 154 -9.05 -16.61 -3.78
N SER A 155 -9.19 -17.80 -4.34
CA SER A 155 -8.77 -19.01 -3.64
C SER A 155 -7.25 -19.03 -3.44
N ILE A 156 -6.79 -19.66 -2.35
CA ILE A 156 -5.36 -19.86 -2.12
C ILE A 156 -4.70 -20.64 -3.28
N ASN A 157 -5.43 -21.58 -3.91
CA ASN A 157 -4.97 -22.31 -5.08
C ASN A 157 -4.74 -21.40 -6.29
N THR A 158 -5.62 -20.40 -6.48
CA THR A 158 -5.45 -19.37 -7.52
C THR A 158 -4.20 -18.54 -7.25
N VAL A 159 -3.91 -18.20 -5.98
CA VAL A 159 -2.66 -17.51 -5.59
C VAL A 159 -1.44 -18.38 -5.93
N TYR A 160 -1.43 -19.66 -5.56
CA TYR A 160 -0.35 -20.59 -5.93
C TYR A 160 -0.13 -20.64 -7.44
N THR A 161 -1.23 -20.73 -8.20
CA THR A 161 -1.20 -20.80 -9.67
C THR A 161 -0.57 -19.55 -10.27
N TYR A 162 -1.05 -18.36 -9.89
CA TYR A 162 -0.51 -17.09 -10.40
C TYR A 162 0.95 -16.87 -9.98
N ARG A 163 1.32 -17.17 -8.73
CA ARG A 163 2.71 -17.07 -8.28
C ARG A 163 3.64 -17.97 -9.07
N ASN A 164 3.26 -19.24 -9.26
CA ASN A 164 4.07 -20.19 -10.00
C ASN A 164 4.24 -19.75 -11.46
N ARG A 165 3.14 -19.32 -12.09
CA ARG A 165 3.18 -18.79 -13.47
C ARG A 165 4.12 -17.60 -13.58
N LEU A 166 3.95 -16.57 -12.75
CA LEU A 166 4.74 -15.34 -12.80
C LEU A 166 6.24 -15.59 -12.54
N ARG A 167 6.58 -16.45 -11.56
CA ARG A 167 7.98 -16.83 -11.28
C ARG A 167 8.62 -17.57 -12.45
N ASN A 168 7.88 -18.46 -13.11
CA ASN A 168 8.39 -19.21 -14.27
C ASN A 168 8.48 -18.34 -15.53
N SER A 169 7.68 -17.27 -15.61
CA SER A 169 7.74 -16.28 -16.69
C SER A 169 8.83 -15.22 -16.51
N ALA A 170 9.53 -15.19 -15.37
CA ALA A 170 10.54 -14.19 -15.05
C ALA A 170 11.83 -14.31 -15.87
N LYS A 171 12.52 -13.18 -16.10
CA LYS A 171 13.87 -13.13 -16.69
C LYS A 171 14.95 -13.56 -15.69
N CYS A 172 14.69 -13.39 -14.39
CA CYS A 172 15.58 -13.78 -13.31
C CYS A 172 15.26 -15.19 -12.77
N PRO A 173 16.13 -15.78 -11.94
CA PRO A 173 15.80 -17.03 -11.25
C PRO A 173 14.47 -16.94 -10.47
N PRO A 174 13.62 -17.98 -10.48
CA PRO A 174 12.31 -17.97 -9.81
C PRO A 174 12.35 -17.56 -8.33
N ALA A 175 13.42 -17.91 -7.62
CA ALA A 175 13.61 -17.57 -6.21
C ALA A 175 13.86 -16.08 -5.96
N GLU A 176 14.36 -15.33 -6.97
CA GLU A 176 14.64 -13.90 -6.85
C GLU A 176 13.47 -13.01 -7.27
N PHE A 177 12.51 -13.57 -8.01
CA PHE A 177 11.48 -12.76 -8.68
C PHE A 177 10.69 -11.88 -7.71
N GLU A 178 10.16 -12.47 -6.63
CA GLU A 178 9.38 -11.71 -5.65
C GLU A 178 10.22 -10.69 -4.87
N ARG A 179 11.51 -10.98 -4.64
CA ARG A 179 12.44 -10.00 -4.04
C ARG A 179 12.60 -8.78 -4.95
N ARG A 180 12.80 -8.99 -6.26
CA ARG A 180 12.88 -7.89 -7.24
C ARG A 180 11.59 -7.09 -7.33
N ILE A 181 10.43 -7.75 -7.19
CA ILE A 181 9.13 -7.07 -7.12
C ILE A 181 9.06 -6.14 -5.91
N MET A 182 9.55 -6.56 -4.74
CA MET A 182 9.59 -5.72 -3.53
C MET A 182 10.48 -4.48 -3.67
N GLU A 183 11.51 -4.56 -4.51
CA GLU A 183 12.49 -3.49 -4.73
C GLU A 183 12.01 -2.41 -5.72
N ILE A 184 10.86 -2.58 -6.36
CA ILE A 184 10.30 -1.61 -7.31
C ILE A 184 9.94 -0.30 -6.58
N VAL A 185 10.60 0.81 -6.92
CA VAL A 185 10.28 2.15 -6.39
C VAL A 185 9.34 2.90 -7.32
#